data_AF-A0A0M2GU08-F1
#
_entry.id   AF-A0A0M2GU08-F1
#
_cell.length_a   1.000
_cell.length_b   1.000
_cell.length_c   1.000
_cell.angle_alpha   90.00
_cell.angle_beta   90.00
_cell.angle_gamma   90.00
#
_symmetry.space_group_name_H-M   'P 1'
#
loop_
_entity.id
_entity.type
_entity.pdbx_description
1 polymer ?
#
loop_
_entity_poly.entity_id
_entity_poly.type
_entity_poly.pdbx_seq_one_letter_code
_entity_poly.pdbx_strand_id
1 'polypeptide(L)'
;MRLRIQLTHWPRRALTLTDTPDPKCPLCDGDGGIGHHYGDPETGEYAGTDWEPCTCWDDTRRWVLLPLPYWFRRTTPSFYSDEPPF
;
A
#
# COMPACT_ATOMS: atom_id res chain seq x y z
N MET A 1 -10.10 12.44 -2.72
CA MET A 1 -8.93 12.01 -3.52
C MET A 1 -7.65 12.63 -2.97
N ARG A 2 -6.76 11.76 -2.50
CA ARG A 2 -5.48 12.06 -1.87
C ARG A 2 -4.44 11.07 -2.38
N LEU A 3 -3.72 11.49 -3.41
CA LEU A 3 -2.67 10.68 -4.02
C LEU A 3 -1.45 10.56 -3.12
N ARG A 4 -0.94 9.34 -2.94
CA ARG A 4 0.32 9.05 -2.26
C ARG A 4 1.18 8.14 -3.11
N ILE A 5 2.49 8.33 -2.98
CA ILE A 5 3.47 7.42 -3.57
C ILE A 5 3.65 6.24 -2.60
N GLN A 6 3.50 5.03 -3.11
CA GLN A 6 3.71 3.78 -2.40
C GLN A 6 4.70 2.91 -3.17
N LEU A 7 5.38 2.03 -2.44
CA LEU A 7 6.23 1.01 -3.01
C LEU A 7 5.42 -0.27 -3.14
N THR A 8 5.11 -0.70 -4.36
CA THR A 8 4.55 -2.03 -4.61
C THR A 8 5.67 -3.03 -4.85
N HIS A 9 5.43 -4.28 -4.44
CA HIS A 9 6.41 -5.36 -4.58
C HIS A 9 6.02 -6.39 -5.65
N TRP A 10 4.74 -6.47 -6.01
CA TRP A 10 4.20 -7.46 -6.95
C TRP A 10 3.48 -6.77 -8.11
N PRO A 11 3.54 -7.29 -9.35
CA PRO A 11 4.36 -8.42 -9.81
C PRO A 11 5.85 -8.07 -9.98
N ARG A 12 6.18 -6.77 -9.99
CA ARG A 12 7.55 -6.24 -9.95
C ARG A 12 7.60 -5.08 -8.98
N ARG A 13 8.75 -4.90 -8.33
CA ARG A 13 8.95 -3.79 -7.41
C ARG A 13 8.84 -2.45 -8.15
N ALA A 14 7.94 -1.57 -7.75
CA ALA A 14 7.72 -0.28 -8.43
C ALA A 14 7.23 0.80 -7.46
N LEU A 15 7.50 2.06 -7.80
CA LEU A 15 6.82 3.19 -7.20
C LEU A 15 5.49 3.40 -7.91
N THR A 16 4.40 3.35 -7.15
CA THR A 16 3.04 3.56 -7.63
C THR A 16 2.43 4.78 -6.97
N LEU A 17 1.74 5.59 -7.75
CA LEU A 17 0.84 6.61 -7.23
C LEU A 17 -0.51 5.95 -6.99
N THR A 18 -0.97 5.95 -5.75
CA THR A 18 -2.27 5.39 -5.35
C THR A 18 -3.11 6.45 -4.68
N ASP A 19 -4.41 6.41 -4.92
CA ASP A 19 -5.34 7.18 -4.09
C ASP A 19 -5.43 6.54 -2.69
N THR A 20 -5.63 7.38 -1.67
CA THR A 20 -5.76 6.92 -0.27
C THR A 20 -6.97 7.56 0.39
N PRO A 21 -7.61 6.86 1.35
CA PRO A 21 -8.72 7.41 2.11
C PRO A 21 -8.39 8.77 2.73
N ASP A 22 -9.38 9.66 2.77
CA ASP A 22 -9.28 10.88 3.56
C ASP A 22 -9.36 10.50 5.04
N PRO A 23 -8.30 10.75 5.85
CA PRO A 23 -8.28 10.39 7.27
C PRO A 23 -9.30 11.15 8.12
N LYS A 24 -9.98 12.16 7.56
CA LYS A 24 -11.05 12.91 8.21
C LYS A 24 -12.39 12.74 7.48
N CYS A 25 -12.53 11.71 6.66
CA CYS A 25 -13.78 11.45 5.96
C CYS A 25 -14.89 11.17 6.99
N PRO A 26 -16.00 11.93 7.01
CA PRO A 26 -17.06 11.74 7.99
C PRO A 26 -17.91 10.47 7.74
N LEU A 27 -17.70 9.77 6.63
CA LEU A 27 -18.44 8.56 6.28
C LEU A 27 -17.75 7.29 6.78
N CYS A 28 -16.42 7.25 6.69
CA CYS A 28 -15.63 6.07 7.02
C CYS A 28 -14.53 6.33 8.05
N ASP A 29 -14.49 7.54 8.63
CA ASP A 29 -13.52 7.97 9.65
C ASP A 29 -12.04 7.69 9.31
N GLY A 30 -11.72 7.65 8.01
CA GLY A 30 -10.38 7.36 7.51
C GLY A 30 -10.07 5.90 7.18
N ASP A 31 -10.98 4.96 7.44
CA ASP A 31 -10.76 3.53 7.19
C ASP A 31 -10.82 3.17 5.69
N GLY A 32 -11.48 4.00 4.89
CA GLY A 32 -11.66 3.78 3.46
C GLY A 32 -12.78 2.82 3.10
N GLY A 33 -13.49 2.27 4.07
CA GLY A 33 -14.69 1.47 3.84
C GLY A 33 -15.67 1.62 5.00
N ILE A 34 -16.91 1.21 4.76
CA ILE A 34 -17.97 1.14 5.74
C ILE A 34 -18.17 -0.34 6.04
N GLY A 35 -17.96 -0.73 7.30
CA GLY A 35 -18.16 -2.09 7.77
C GLY A 35 -19.61 -2.30 8.20
N HIS A 36 -20.27 -3.29 7.60
CA HIS A 36 -21.63 -3.71 7.94
C HIS A 36 -21.58 -5.07 8.64
N HIS A 37 -21.69 -5.05 9.97
CA HIS A 37 -21.70 -6.28 10.77
C HIS A 37 -23.01 -7.02 10.59
N TYR A 38 -22.94 -8.35 10.42
CA TYR A 38 -24.11 -9.22 10.35
C TYR A 38 -23.99 -10.40 11.32
N GLY A 39 -25.15 -10.86 11.77
CA GLY A 39 -25.26 -12.00 12.67
C GLY A 39 -25.68 -13.28 11.96
N ASP A 40 -25.42 -14.41 12.59
CA ASP A 40 -25.91 -15.71 12.18
C ASP A 40 -27.46 -15.73 12.26
N PRO A 41 -28.18 -16.17 11.21
CA PRO A 41 -29.64 -16.14 11.20
C PRO A 41 -30.31 -17.02 12.27
N GLU A 42 -29.65 -18.06 12.77
CA GLU A 42 -30.21 -19.03 13.73
C GLU A 42 -29.85 -18.68 15.18
N THR A 43 -28.60 -18.28 15.44
CA THR A 43 -28.10 -18.00 16.79
C THR A 43 -28.14 -16.51 17.16
N GLY A 44 -28.15 -15.62 16.17
CA GLY A 44 -28.02 -14.17 16.36
C GLY A 44 -26.62 -13.72 16.77
N GLU A 45 -25.64 -14.62 16.81
CA GLU A 45 -24.25 -14.31 17.14
C GLU A 45 -23.54 -13.60 15.97
N TYR A 46 -22.44 -12.90 16.22
CA TYR A 46 -21.65 -12.26 15.17
C TYR A 46 -21.14 -13.30 14.14
N ALA A 47 -21.50 -13.11 12.86
CA ALA A 47 -21.10 -14.00 11.78
C ALA A 47 -20.06 -13.38 10.84
N GLY A 48 -20.01 -12.05 10.73
CA GLY A 48 -19.04 -11.39 9.86
C GLY A 48 -19.27 -9.89 9.69
N THR A 49 -18.43 -9.30 8.84
CA THR A 49 -18.54 -7.90 8.43
C THR A 49 -18.36 -7.82 6.93
N ASP A 50 -19.37 -7.30 6.26
CA ASP A 50 -19.25 -6.92 4.86
C ASP A 50 -18.64 -5.52 4.77
N TRP A 51 -17.78 -5.31 3.80
CA TRP A 51 -17.09 -4.02 3.62
C TRP A 51 -17.54 -3.37 2.32
N GLU A 52 -18.14 -2.19 2.45
CA GLU A 52 -18.49 -1.33 1.33
C GLU A 52 -17.40 -0.26 1.14
N PRO A 53 -16.82 -0.09 -0.07
CA PRO A 53 -15.79 0.91 -0.29
C PRO A 53 -16.35 2.34 -0.16
N CYS A 54 -15.62 3.20 0.56
CA CYS A 54 -16.03 4.59 0.73
C CYS A 54 -15.71 5.42 -0.53
N THR A 55 -16.62 6.30 -0.91
CA THR A 55 -16.51 7.16 -2.11
C THR A 55 -15.50 8.31 -1.95
N CYS A 56 -14.90 8.49 -0.77
CA CYS A 56 -13.91 9.56 -0.53
C CYS A 56 -12.55 9.31 -1.22
N TRP A 57 -12.31 8.07 -1.61
CA TRP A 57 -11.14 7.60 -2.36
C TRP A 57 -11.56 6.51 -3.35
N ASP A 58 -10.66 6.15 -4.24
CA ASP A 58 -10.90 5.13 -5.26
C ASP A 58 -9.72 4.17 -5.32
N ASP A 59 -9.94 2.94 -4.88
CA ASP A 59 -8.91 1.93 -4.79
C ASP A 59 -8.42 1.46 -6.17
N THR A 60 -9.16 1.73 -7.25
CA THR A 60 -8.78 1.39 -8.62
C THR A 60 -7.80 2.39 -9.23
N ARG A 61 -7.67 3.58 -8.63
CA ARG A 61 -6.77 4.65 -9.09
C ARG A 61 -5.33 4.38 -8.68
N ARG A 62 -4.66 3.56 -9.48
CA ARG A 62 -3.25 3.16 -9.29
C ARG A 62 -2.47 3.40 -10.57
N TRP A 63 -1.39 4.17 -10.50
CA TRP A 63 -0.48 4.40 -11.63
C TRP A 63 0.93 4.00 -11.27
N VAL A 64 1.52 3.12 -12.07
CA VAL A 64 2.95 2.81 -11.96
C VAL A 64 3.74 4.00 -12.48
N LEU A 65 4.48 4.67 -11.60
CA LEU A 65 5.33 5.80 -11.97
C LEU A 65 6.70 5.33 -12.46
N LEU A 66 7.33 4.43 -11.71
CA LEU A 66 8.68 3.97 -12.00
C LEU A 66 8.89 2.53 -11.51
N PRO A 67 9.18 1.55 -12.38
CA PRO A 67 9.65 0.23 -11.95
C PRO A 67 11.04 0.36 -11.32
N LEU A 68 11.22 -0.24 -10.14
CA LEU A 68 12.49 -0.25 -9.44
C LEU A 68 13.26 -1.53 -9.76
N PRO A 69 14.57 -1.45 -10.04
CA PRO A 69 15.39 -2.63 -10.18
C PRO A 69 15.44 -3.40 -8.84
N TYR A 70 15.37 -4.73 -8.92
CA TYR A 70 15.82 -5.55 -7.79
C TYR A 70 17.30 -5.25 -7.61
N TRP A 71 17.64 -4.62 -6.49
CA TRP A 71 19.02 -4.34 -6.14
C TRP A 71 19.78 -5.67 -6.11
N PHE A 72 20.50 -5.99 -7.18
CA PHE A 72 21.72 -6.76 -7.04
C PHE A 72 22.60 -5.91 -6.13
N ARG A 73 22.87 -6.41 -4.92
CA ARG A 73 23.81 -5.79 -3.99
C ARG A 73 24.99 -5.30 -4.83
N ARG A 74 25.26 -4.00 -4.78
CA ARG A 74 26.55 -3.49 -5.22
C ARG A 74 27.55 -4.15 -4.31
N THR A 75 28.10 -5.30 -4.70
CA THR A 75 29.43 -5.67 -4.28
C THR A 75 30.27 -4.51 -4.77
N THR A 76 30.62 -3.57 -3.89
CA THR A 76 31.72 -2.66 -4.16
C THR A 76 32.88 -3.57 -4.50
N PRO A 77 33.41 -3.57 -5.73
CA PRO A 77 34.66 -4.25 -5.99
C PRO A 77 35.67 -3.53 -5.09
N SER A 78 36.11 -4.17 -4.00
CA SER A 78 37.22 -3.70 -3.18
C SER A 78 38.47 -3.87 -4.06
N PHE A 79 38.67 -2.91 -4.96
CA PHE A 79 39.81 -2.79 -5.87
C PHE A 79 40.73 -1.64 -5.46
N TYR A 80 40.40 -0.94 -4.36
CA TYR A 80 41.31 -0.02 -3.73
C TYR A 80 42.01 -0.76 -2.60
N SER A 81 43.31 -0.96 -2.76
CA SER A 81 44.21 -1.40 -1.69
C SER A 81 44.20 -0.34 -0.61
N ASP A 82 44.02 -0.76 0.64
CA ASP A 82 44.15 0.11 1.84
C ASP A 82 45.63 0.39 2.20
N GLU A 83 46.59 0.00 1.34
CA GLU A 83 48.01 0.26 1.54
C GLU A 83 48.33 1.72 1.14
N PRO A 84 48.70 2.61 2.08
CA PRO A 84 49.12 3.96 1.75
C PRO A 84 50.48 3.94 1.02
N PRO A 85 50.69 4.79 0.01
CA PRO A 85 52.00 4.89 -0.63
C PRO A 85 52.95 5.68 0.28
N PHE A 86 53.86 4.94 0.92
CA PHE A 86 55.04 5.36 1.70
C PHE A 86 54.79 6.00 3.07
#